data_AF-A0A3A0A4W2-F1
#
_entry.id   AF-A0A3A0A4W2-F1
#
_cell.length_a   1.000
_cell.length_b   1.000
_cell.length_c   1.000
_cell.angle_alpha   90.00
_cell.angle_beta   90.00
_cell.angle_gamma   90.00
#
_symmetry.space_group_name_H-M   'P 1'
#
loop_
_entity.id
_entity.type
_entity.pdbx_description
1 polymer ?
#
loop_
_entity_poly.entity_id
_entity_poly.type
_entity_poly.pdbx_seq_one_letter_code
_entity_poly.pdbx_strand_id
1 'polypeptide(L)'
;MLEIMGTPQDRQFLEDYEVLQWCITGAGFGYHDYSAIWLRSGQVVGITTYKDHTPGSTCRGRFRTFRIEDAPDFVLEVRQR
;
A
#
# COMPACT_ATOMS: atom_id res chain seq x y z
N MET A 1 -7.67 5.03 -12.89
CA MET A 1 -6.58 5.06 -11.87
C MET A 1 -6.22 3.66 -11.35
N LEU A 2 -7.16 2.72 -11.19
CA LEU A 2 -6.85 1.32 -10.87
C LEU A 2 -6.20 0.51 -12.01
N GLU A 3 -6.34 0.95 -13.27
CA GLU A 3 -5.87 0.17 -14.42
C GLU A 3 -4.34 0.07 -14.54
N ILE A 4 -3.58 0.98 -13.92
CA ILE A 4 -2.12 0.99 -14.06
C ILE A 4 -1.44 0.05 -13.05
N MET A 5 -1.99 -0.05 -11.83
CA MET A 5 -1.39 -0.88 -10.77
C MET A 5 -2.03 -2.26 -10.63
N GLY A 6 -3.13 -2.51 -11.33
CA GLY A 6 -3.92 -3.74 -11.19
C GLY A 6 -4.75 -3.76 -9.89
N THR A 7 -5.47 -4.87 -9.71
CA THR A 7 -6.33 -5.07 -8.54
C THR A 7 -5.48 -5.19 -7.26
N PRO A 8 -5.80 -4.44 -6.19
CA PRO A 8 -5.12 -4.59 -4.90
C PRO A 8 -5.31 -6.00 -4.35
N GLN A 9 -4.26 -6.56 -3.75
CA GLN A 9 -4.28 -7.88 -3.15
C GLN A 9 -4.89 -7.88 -1.74
N ASP A 10 -4.86 -6.75 -1.05
CA ASP A 10 -5.53 -6.55 0.23
C ASP A 10 -6.17 -5.16 0.31
N ARG A 11 -7.26 -5.07 1.06
CA ARG A 11 -8.03 -3.84 1.25
C ARG A 11 -8.46 -3.75 2.72
N GLN A 12 -8.15 -2.62 3.34
CA GLN A 12 -8.52 -2.32 4.71
C GLN A 12 -9.32 -1.02 4.77
N PHE A 13 -10.39 -1.00 5.58
CA PHE A 13 -11.17 0.21 5.86
C PHE A 13 -10.86 0.70 7.27
N LEU A 14 -10.58 1.99 7.41
CA LEU A 14 -10.15 2.65 8.64
C LEU A 14 -10.86 4.01 8.75
N GLU A 15 -12.02 4.04 9.42
CA GLU A 15 -12.87 5.23 9.52
C GLU A 15 -13.13 5.87 8.14
N ASP A 16 -12.57 7.06 7.88
CA ASP A 16 -12.68 7.79 6.62
C ASP A 16 -11.72 7.31 5.52
N TYR A 17 -10.80 6.40 5.86
CA TYR A 17 -9.75 5.92 4.99
C TYR A 17 -10.02 4.53 4.42
N GLU A 18 -9.66 4.35 3.15
CA GLU A 18 -9.54 3.06 2.50
C GLU A 18 -8.06 2.86 2.14
N VAL A 19 -7.46 1.81 2.68
CA VAL A 19 -6.07 1.44 2.42
C VAL A 19 -6.05 0.26 1.46
N LEU A 20 -5.49 0.48 0.27
CA LEU A 20 -5.32 -0.54 -0.75
C LEU A 20 -3.87 -1.00 -0.74
N GLN A 21 -3.62 -2.30 -0.71
CA GLN A 21 -2.27 -2.83 -0.63
C GLN A 21 -1.93 -3.69 -1.85
N TRP A 22 -0.70 -3.50 -2.32
CA TRP A 22 -0.08 -4.29 -3.37
C TRP A 22 1.23 -4.87 -2.90
N CYS A 23 1.54 -6.05 -3.41
CA CYS A 23 2.85 -6.66 -3.25
C CYS A 23 3.51 -6.80 -4.62
N ILE A 24 4.73 -6.28 -4.72
CA ILE A 24 5.59 -6.38 -5.90
C ILE A 24 6.69 -7.39 -5.58
N THR A 25 6.50 -8.63 -6.01
CA THR A 25 7.56 -9.65 -6.06
C THR A 25 8.50 -9.30 -7.21
N GLY A 26 9.57 -8.55 -6.94
CA GLY A 26 10.50 -8.12 -8.00
C GLY A 26 11.95 -7.93 -7.59
N ALA A 27 12.31 -8.07 -6.32
CA ALA A 27 13.59 -7.58 -5.84
C ALA A 27 14.36 -8.64 -5.04
N GLY A 28 14.97 -9.60 -5.76
CA GLY A 28 16.03 -10.46 -5.24
C GLY A 28 15.63 -11.52 -4.20
N PHE A 29 16.50 -12.51 -4.05
CA PHE A 29 16.35 -13.57 -3.04
C PHE A 29 16.31 -12.96 -1.62
N GLY A 30 15.12 -12.89 -1.01
CA GLY A 30 14.97 -12.70 0.44
C GLY A 30 14.15 -11.50 0.91
N TYR A 31 13.49 -10.72 0.04
CA TYR A 31 12.50 -9.74 0.49
C TYR A 31 11.36 -9.50 -0.51
N HIS A 32 10.26 -8.98 0.02
CA HIS A 32 9.09 -8.54 -0.75
C HIS A 32 8.85 -7.06 -0.52
N ASP A 33 8.63 -6.31 -1.60
CA ASP A 33 8.24 -4.92 -1.55
C ASP A 33 6.71 -4.81 -1.56
N TYR A 34 6.18 -3.99 -0.66
CA TYR A 34 4.76 -3.68 -0.58
C TYR A 34 4.54 -2.18 -0.74
N SER A 35 3.42 -1.85 -1.37
CA SER A 35 2.92 -0.49 -1.50
C SER A 35 1.50 -0.45 -0.98
N ALA A 36 1.21 0.49 -0.10
CA ALA A 36 -0.12 0.79 0.39
C ALA A 36 -0.52 2.19 -0.07
N ILE A 37 -1.67 2.31 -0.73
CA ILE A 37 -2.27 3.59 -1.08
C ILE A 37 -3.38 3.89 -0.10
N TRP A 38 -3.28 5.06 0.52
CA TRP A 38 -4.32 5.62 1.37
C TRP A 38 -5.26 6.43 0.51
N LEU A 39 -6.54 6.10 0.58
CA LEU A 39 -7.63 6.84 -0.03
C LEU A 39 -8.47 7.47 1.08
N ARG A 40 -8.91 8.71 0.88
CA ARG A 40 -9.96 9.35 1.69
C ARG A 40 -11.04 9.86 0.76
N SER A 41 -12.28 9.43 0.96
CA SER A 41 -13.41 9.76 0.06
C SER A 41 -13.10 9.49 -1.43
N GLY A 42 -12.35 8.42 -1.72
CA GLY A 42 -11.95 8.02 -3.08
C GLY A 42 -10.76 8.79 -3.67
N GLN A 43 -10.17 9.75 -2.93
CA GLN A 43 -8.98 10.50 -3.36
C GLN A 43 -7.72 9.94 -2.71
N VAL A 44 -6.62 9.86 -3.48
CA VAL A 44 -5.31 9.46 -2.94
C VAL A 44 -4.80 10.55 -2.01
N VAL A 45 -4.61 10.18 -0.75
CA VAL A 45 -4.05 11.07 0.28
C VAL A 45 -2.62 10.70 0.63
N GLY A 46 -2.20 9.47 0.37
CA GLY A 46 -0.78 9.16 0.41
C GLY A 46 -0.43 7.73 0.01
N ILE A 47 0.88 7.46 0.02
CA ILE A 47 1.46 6.18 -0.36
C ILE A 47 2.47 5.80 0.72
N THR A 48 2.33 4.61 1.27
CA THR A 48 3.28 4.01 2.23
C THR A 48 3.92 2.80 1.58
N THR A 49 5.25 2.72 1.57
CA THR A 49 5.96 1.53 1.13
C THR A 49 6.59 0.81 2.33
N TYR A 50 6.61 -0.51 2.30
CA TYR A 50 7.24 -1.33 3.33
C TYR A 50 7.81 -2.62 2.76
N LYS A 51 8.76 -3.23 3.48
CA LYS A 51 9.44 -4.45 3.06
C LYS A 51 9.21 -5.56 4.09
N ASP A 52 8.99 -6.78 3.61
CA ASP A 52 9.09 -7.99 4.41
C ASP A 52 10.36 -8.74 4.03
N HIS A 53 11.20 -9.09 5.02
CA HIS A 53 12.45 -9.82 4.83
C HIS A 53 12.34 -11.29 5.27
N THR A 54 11.13 -11.79 5.48
CA THR A 54 10.93 -13.16 5.96
C THR A 54 11.36 -14.17 4.89
N PRO A 55 12.38 -15.01 5.13
CA PRO A 55 12.81 -16.01 4.15
C PRO A 55 11.69 -17.01 3.85
N GLY A 56 11.47 -17.33 2.57
CA GLY A 56 10.43 -18.27 2.14
C GLY A 56 8.98 -17.78 2.31
N SER A 57 8.76 -16.51 2.65
CA SER A 57 7.42 -15.93 2.67
C SER A 57 6.89 -15.69 1.25
N THR A 58 5.58 -15.58 1.12
CA THR A 58 4.90 -15.19 -0.12
C THR A 58 4.15 -13.88 0.09
N CYS A 59 3.98 -13.11 -0.98
CA CYS A 59 3.21 -11.85 -0.99
C CYS A 59 1.82 -11.95 -0.34
N ARG A 60 1.18 -13.12 -0.37
CA ARG A 60 -0.24 -13.26 -0.03
C ARG A 60 -0.55 -13.24 1.46
N GLY A 61 0.45 -13.33 2.34
CA GLY A 61 0.22 -13.54 3.78
C GLY A 61 0.85 -12.51 4.72
N ARG A 62 1.47 -11.44 4.20
CA ARG A 62 2.27 -10.49 4.99
C ARG A 62 1.85 -9.04 4.80
N PHE A 63 0.62 -8.81 4.34
CA PHE A 63 0.05 -7.47 4.32
C PHE A 63 0.00 -6.89 5.72
N ARG A 64 0.43 -5.64 5.86
CA ARG A 64 0.44 -4.94 7.13
C ARG A 64 -0.99 -4.52 7.49
N THR A 65 -1.37 -4.73 8.73
CA THR A 65 -2.55 -4.07 9.31
C THR A 65 -2.17 -2.66 9.68
N PHE A 66 -2.75 -1.68 9.01
CA PHE A 66 -2.56 -0.27 9.31
C PHE A 66 -3.50 0.19 10.41
N ARG A 67 -3.10 1.23 11.12
CA ARG A 67 -3.94 1.95 12.09
C ARG A 67 -4.11 3.40 11.66
N ILE A 68 -5.07 4.11 12.25
CA ILE A 68 -5.33 5.50 11.86
C ILE A 68 -4.12 6.41 12.12
N GLU A 69 -3.32 6.10 13.14
CA GLU A 69 -2.07 6.81 13.43
C GLU A 69 -0.96 6.56 12.40
N ASP A 70 -1.08 5.54 11.53
CA ASP A 70 -0.16 5.31 10.41
C ASP A 70 -0.56 6.15 9.17
N ALA A 71 -1.71 6.83 9.20
CA ALA A 71 -2.19 7.61 8.07
C ALA A 71 -1.26 8.80 7.80
N PRO A 72 -0.97 9.13 6.53
CA PRO A 72 -0.13 10.27 6.20
C PRO A 72 -0.78 11.60 6.62
N ASP A 73 -0.02 12.42 7.34
CA ASP A 73 -0.47 13.73 7.86
C ASP A 73 -0.74 14.77 6.75
N PHE A 74 -0.26 14.54 5.53
CA PHE A 74 -0.35 15.47 4.41
C PHE A 74 -0.77 14.77 3.11
N VAL A 75 -1.69 15.41 2.37
CA VAL A 75 -2.15 14.96 1.06
C VAL A 75 -1.05 15.18 0.03
N LEU A 76 -0.62 14.13 -0.65
CA LEU A 76 0.29 14.22 -1.80
C LEU A 76 -0.42 14.90 -2.99
N GLU A 77 -0.27 16.22 -3.14
CA GLU A 77 -0.60 16.91 -4.40
C GLU A 77 0.47 16.60 -5.45
N VAL A 78 0.17 15.66 -6.35
CA VAL A 78 1.02 15.41 -7.53
C VAL A 78 0.76 16.54 -8.55
N ARG A 79 1.61 17.58 -8.55
CA ARG A 79 1.66 18.56 -9.64
C ARG A 79 2.27 17.89 -10.89
N GLN A 80 1.44 17.61 -11.89
CA GLN A 80 1.93 17.25 -13.23
C GLN A 80 2.58 18.48 -13.87
N ARG A 81 3.82 18.34 -14.36
CA ARG A 81 4.53 19.35 -15.17
C ARG A 81 4.51 18.93 -16.63
#